data_AF-A0A946QQ34-F1
#
_entry.id   AF-A0A946QQ34-F1
#
_cell.length_a   1.000
_cell.length_b   1.000
_cell.length_c   1.000
_cell.angle_alpha   90.00
_cell.angle_beta   90.00
_cell.angle_gamma   90.00
#
_symmetry.space_group_name_H-M   'P 1'
#
loop_
_entity.id
_entity.type
_entity.pdbx_description
1 polymer ?
#
loop_
_entity_poly.entity_id
_entity_poly.type
_entity_poly.pdbx_seq_one_letter_code
_entity_poly.pdbx_strand_id
1 'polypeptide(L)'
;MKTKINQLMVSAIFALIMLVGNVSAKGTEISALSLEIIEEPALEMEDWMVNENCWEAAENTFYFFDIEDEKLTLESWMVDTKTWIINSIEYLKTETENELLFESWMINKSVWKR
;
A
#
# COMPACT_ATOMS: atom_id res chain seq x y z
N MET A 1 -13.27 23.77 -55.82
CA MET A 1 -11.91 23.99 -55.28
C MET A 1 -11.86 23.85 -53.75
N LYS A 2 -12.71 24.54 -52.98
CA LYS A 2 -12.73 24.46 -51.50
C LYS A 2 -12.89 23.04 -50.92
N THR A 3 -13.76 22.21 -51.50
CA THR A 3 -13.99 20.82 -51.05
C THR A 3 -12.79 19.90 -51.28
N LYS A 4 -12.13 20.02 -52.44
CA LYS A 4 -10.91 19.25 -52.77
C LYS A 4 -9.74 19.64 -51.87
N ILE A 5 -9.61 20.93 -51.54
CA ILE A 5 -8.59 21.43 -50.61
C ILE A 5 -8.84 20.90 -49.19
N ASN A 6 -10.08 20.89 -48.72
CA ASN A 6 -10.43 20.37 -47.40
C ASN A 6 -10.16 18.85 -47.30
N GLN A 7 -10.49 18.08 -48.34
CA GLN A 7 -10.20 16.64 -48.38
C GLN A 7 -8.70 16.34 -48.37
N LEU A 8 -7.91 17.12 -49.12
CA LEU A 8 -6.45 17.03 -49.12
C LEU A 8 -5.88 17.30 -47.72
N MET A 9 -6.39 18.33 -47.04
CA MET A 9 -5.94 18.72 -45.70
C MET A 9 -6.26 17.64 -44.66
N VAL A 10 -7.46 17.05 -44.69
CA VAL A 10 -7.85 15.93 -43.80
C VAL A 10 -6.96 14.70 -44.04
N SER A 11 -6.70 14.36 -45.30
CA SER A 11 -5.81 13.25 -45.65
C SER A 11 -4.39 13.47 -45.15
N ALA A 12 -3.87 14.71 -45.24
CA ALA A 12 -2.53 15.05 -44.77
C ALA A 12 -2.43 14.94 -43.23
N ILE A 13 -3.44 15.43 -42.51
CA ILE A 13 -3.50 15.33 -41.04
C ILE A 13 -3.56 13.86 -40.60
N PHE A 14 -4.38 13.04 -41.26
CA PHE A 14 -4.52 11.64 -40.92
C PHE A 14 -3.22 10.84 -41.15
N ALA A 15 -2.50 11.14 -42.24
CA ALA A 15 -1.19 10.56 -42.51
C ALA A 15 -0.14 10.94 -41.44
N LEU A 16 -0.17 12.19 -40.96
CA LEU A 16 0.73 12.65 -39.90
C LEU A 16 0.48 11.91 -38.57
N ILE A 17 -0.79 11.70 -38.22
CA ILE A 17 -1.18 10.98 -36.99
C ILE A 17 -0.71 9.52 -37.04
N MET A 18 -0.86 8.85 -38.20
CA MET A 18 -0.41 7.47 -38.38
C MET A 18 1.12 7.32 -38.28
N LEU A 19 1.89 8.35 -38.67
CA LEU A 19 3.35 8.35 -38.54
C LEU A 19 3.81 8.60 -37.09
N VAL A 20 3.11 9.46 -36.34
CA VAL A 20 3.46 9.79 -34.95
C VAL A 20 2.94 8.75 -33.95
N GLY A 21 1.83 8.08 -34.26
CA GLY A 21 1.17 7.13 -33.35
C GLY A 21 1.88 5.78 -33.20
N ASN A 22 2.89 5.46 -34.00
CA ASN A 22 3.58 4.18 -33.93
C ASN A 22 4.80 4.23 -32.99
N VAL A 23 4.55 4.46 -31.70
CA VAL A 23 5.58 4.37 -30.66
C VAL A 23 5.56 2.96 -30.05
N SER A 24 6.62 2.18 -30.26
CA SER A 24 6.82 0.90 -29.57
C SER A 24 7.27 1.18 -28.14
N ALA A 25 6.31 1.47 -27.25
CA ALA A 25 6.59 1.67 -25.84
C ALA A 25 6.93 0.32 -25.18
N LYS A 26 8.22 0.05 -25.02
CA LYS A 26 8.67 -1.06 -24.18
C LYS A 26 8.59 -0.58 -22.73
N GLY A 27 7.62 -1.09 -21.98
CA GLY A 27 7.49 -0.81 -20.55
C GLY A 27 8.76 -1.23 -19.82
N THR A 28 9.27 -0.38 -18.95
CA THR A 28 10.33 -0.73 -18.01
C THR A 28 9.71 -1.56 -16.90
N GLU A 29 9.97 -2.86 -16.90
CA GLU A 29 9.68 -3.71 -15.74
C GLU A 29 10.60 -3.29 -14.59
N ILE A 30 10.02 -2.73 -13.54
CA ILE A 30 10.73 -2.38 -12.32
C ILE A 30 10.96 -3.71 -11.58
N SER A 31 12.18 -4.24 -11.61
CA SER A 31 12.52 -5.43 -10.82
C SER A 31 12.48 -5.08 -9.33
N ALA A 32 11.53 -5.65 -8.59
CA ALA A 32 11.36 -5.49 -7.14
C ALA A 32 12.55 -6.04 -6.30
N LEU A 33 13.48 -6.75 -6.95
CA LEU A 33 14.66 -7.38 -6.37
C LEU A 33 15.52 -6.46 -5.48
N SER A 34 15.50 -5.12 -5.68
CA SER A 34 16.30 -4.22 -4.84
C SER A 34 15.78 -4.06 -3.41
N LEU A 35 14.53 -4.45 -3.11
CA LEU A 35 13.99 -4.48 -1.75
C LEU A 35 14.10 -5.86 -1.07
N GLU A 36 14.33 -6.93 -1.84
CA GLU A 36 14.31 -8.32 -1.33
C GLU A 36 15.63 -8.75 -0.68
N ILE A 37 16.69 -7.94 -0.80
CA ILE A 37 18.02 -8.20 -0.21
C ILE A 37 18.28 -7.20 0.93
N ILE A 38 17.32 -7.08 1.84
CA ILE A 38 17.60 -6.49 3.16
C ILE A 38 17.69 -7.69 4.10
N GLU A 39 18.91 -8.13 4.42
CA GLU A 39 19.11 -9.02 5.56
C GLU A 39 18.65 -8.26 6.81
N GLU A 40 17.47 -8.61 7.33
CA GLU A 40 17.04 -8.11 8.63
C GLU A 40 18.05 -8.58 9.68
N PRO A 41 18.58 -7.67 10.52
CA PRO A 41 19.48 -8.07 11.59
C PRO A 41 18.76 -9.09 12.49
N ALA A 42 19.51 -10.07 12.99
CA ALA A 42 18.96 -11.02 13.93
C ALA A 42 18.39 -10.26 15.14
N LEU A 43 17.16 -10.60 15.54
CA LEU A 43 16.55 -10.04 16.74
C LEU A 43 17.42 -10.42 17.94
N GLU A 44 18.10 -9.43 18.53
CA GLU A 44 18.87 -9.61 19.75
C GLU A 44 17.94 -9.41 20.95
N MET A 45 17.93 -10.37 21.87
CA MET A 45 17.20 -10.23 23.12
C MET A 45 17.98 -9.25 24.01
N GLU A 46 17.37 -8.11 24.31
CA GLU A 46 17.93 -7.12 25.21
C GLU A 46 17.62 -7.47 26.67
N ASP A 47 18.47 -7.05 27.62
CA ASP A 47 18.34 -7.42 29.04
C ASP A 47 16.97 -7.07 29.63
N TRP A 48 16.40 -5.93 29.23
CA TRP A 48 15.06 -5.52 29.69
C TRP A 48 13.94 -6.46 29.26
N MET A 49 14.12 -7.22 28.16
CA MET A 49 13.11 -8.16 27.67
C MET A 49 13.08 -9.48 28.46
N VAL A 50 14.17 -9.79 29.19
CA VAL A 50 14.37 -11.11 29.81
C VAL A 50 14.73 -11.05 31.30
N ASN A 51 15.18 -9.91 31.79
CA ASN A 51 15.57 -9.71 33.18
C ASN A 51 14.33 -9.44 34.02
N GLU A 52 13.95 -10.42 34.84
CA GLU A 52 12.80 -10.35 35.73
C GLU A 52 12.88 -9.13 36.68
N ASN A 53 14.07 -8.68 37.06
CA ASN A 53 14.24 -7.47 37.88
C ASN A 53 13.76 -6.18 37.17
N CYS A 54 13.71 -6.16 35.83
CA CYS A 54 13.14 -5.05 35.06
C CYS A 54 11.61 -4.98 35.17
N TRP A 55 10.96 -6.08 35.56
CA TRP A 55 9.51 -6.23 35.67
C TRP A 55 9.05 -6.33 37.14
N GLU A 56 9.88 -6.88 38.03
CA GLU A 56 9.64 -7.07 39.47
C GLU A 56 9.62 -5.77 40.30
N ALA A 57 9.88 -4.60 39.69
CA ALA A 57 9.69 -3.30 40.36
C ALA A 57 8.23 -3.04 40.79
N ALA A 58 7.30 -3.89 40.33
CA ALA A 58 5.87 -3.90 40.64
C ALA A 58 5.51 -4.09 42.12
N GLU A 59 6.29 -4.83 42.92
CA GLU A 59 5.81 -5.20 44.26
C GLU A 59 6.09 -4.19 45.37
N ASN A 60 7.03 -3.24 45.20
CA ASN A 60 7.39 -2.30 46.29
C ASN A 60 7.65 -0.84 45.88
N THR A 61 7.47 -0.46 44.60
CA THR A 61 7.80 0.90 44.14
C THR A 61 6.79 1.54 43.20
N PHE A 62 5.69 0.88 42.88
CA PHE A 62 4.55 1.56 42.26
C PHE A 62 3.77 2.28 43.35
N TYR A 63 4.21 3.50 43.66
CA TYR A 63 3.24 4.51 44.07
C TYR A 63 2.32 4.71 42.86
N PHE A 64 1.21 3.95 42.81
CA PHE A 64 0.04 4.39 42.06
C PHE A 64 -0.36 5.70 42.70
N PHE A 65 0.22 6.79 42.19
CA PHE A 65 -0.41 8.08 42.35
C PHE A 65 -1.79 7.89 41.73
N ASP A 66 -2.86 8.19 42.47
CA ASP A 66 -4.20 8.33 41.91
C ASP A 66 -4.17 9.54 40.96
N ILE A 67 -3.45 9.40 39.85
CA ILE A 67 -3.69 10.18 38.65
C ILE A 67 -4.94 9.51 38.10
N GLU A 68 -6.10 10.04 38.47
CA GLU A 68 -7.29 9.83 37.67
C GLU A 68 -6.93 10.31 36.26
N ASP A 69 -6.54 9.37 35.40
CA ASP A 69 -6.47 9.62 33.97
C ASP A 69 -7.83 10.21 33.56
N GLU A 70 -7.78 11.29 32.79
CA GLU A 70 -9.00 11.91 32.28
C GLU A 70 -9.84 10.83 31.61
N LYS A 71 -11.09 10.71 32.03
CA LYS A 71 -11.99 9.67 31.54
C LYS A 71 -12.03 9.73 30.02
N LEU A 72 -11.48 8.69 29.37
CA LEU A 72 -11.55 8.57 27.92
C LEU A 72 -13.01 8.58 27.50
N THR A 73 -13.41 9.65 26.82
CA THR A 73 -14.75 9.79 26.25
C THR A 73 -14.67 9.51 24.76
N LEU A 74 -15.67 8.80 24.24
CA LEU A 74 -15.78 8.63 22.79
C LEU A 74 -16.17 9.98 22.18
N GLU A 75 -15.37 10.43 21.22
CA GLU A 75 -15.66 11.64 20.46
C GLU A 75 -16.88 11.42 19.55
N SER A 76 -17.61 12.49 19.23
CA SER A 76 -18.87 12.38 18.47
C SER A 76 -18.72 11.65 17.14
N TRP A 77 -17.57 11.77 16.46
CA TRP A 77 -17.33 11.08 15.19
C TRP A 77 -17.18 9.56 15.35
N MET A 78 -16.79 9.07 16.53
CA MET A 78 -16.64 7.64 16.81
C MET A 78 -18.00 6.94 16.99
N VAL A 79 -19.04 7.71 17.34
CA VAL A 79 -20.37 7.18 17.69
C VAL A 79 -21.47 7.63 16.75
N ASP A 80 -21.30 8.72 16.02
CA ASP A 80 -22.29 9.17 15.05
C ASP A 80 -22.23 8.30 13.80
N THR A 81 -23.25 7.47 13.61
CA THR A 81 -23.34 6.61 12.42
C THR A 81 -23.33 7.44 11.13
N LYS A 82 -23.76 8.71 11.16
CA LYS A 82 -23.73 9.60 9.99
C LYS A 82 -22.31 10.01 9.59
N THR A 83 -21.36 10.06 10.51
CA THR A 83 -19.94 10.29 10.17
C THR A 83 -19.32 9.12 9.42
N TRP A 84 -19.85 7.91 9.60
CA TRP A 84 -19.38 6.70 8.91
C TRP A 84 -20.19 6.39 7.64
N ILE A 85 -21.41 6.90 7.53
CA ILE A 85 -22.23 6.79 6.32
C ILE A 85 -21.76 7.82 5.30
N ILE A 86 -20.77 7.44 4.50
CA ILE A 86 -20.46 8.15 3.25
C ILE A 86 -21.59 7.85 2.27
N ASN A 87 -22.57 8.76 2.16
CA ASN A 87 -23.70 8.69 1.21
C ASN A 87 -23.29 8.71 -0.28
N SER A 88 -22.00 8.56 -0.59
CA SER A 88 -21.45 8.50 -1.95
C SER A 88 -20.56 7.29 -2.20
N ILE A 89 -20.62 6.25 -1.37
CA ILE A 89 -20.18 4.93 -1.82
C ILE A 89 -21.36 4.38 -2.65
N GLU A 90 -21.49 4.86 -3.89
CA GLU A 90 -21.95 3.98 -4.96
C GLU A 90 -21.13 2.71 -4.77
N TYR A 91 -21.79 1.65 -4.32
CA TYR A 91 -21.24 0.32 -4.10
C TYR A 91 -19.99 0.14 -4.94
N LEU A 92 -18.83 0.15 -4.25
CA LEU A 92 -17.54 -0.20 -4.82
C LEU A 92 -17.79 -1.27 -5.87
N LYS A 93 -17.71 -0.81 -7.12
CA LYS A 93 -17.77 -1.59 -8.34
C LYS A 93 -17.04 -2.88 -8.01
N THR A 94 -17.80 -3.99 -7.91
CA THR A 94 -17.37 -5.26 -7.33
C THR A 94 -15.87 -5.41 -7.51
N GLU A 95 -15.09 -5.14 -6.45
CA GLU A 95 -13.63 -5.21 -6.50
C GLU A 95 -13.36 -6.64 -6.98
N THR A 96 -13.00 -6.77 -8.25
CA THR A 96 -12.70 -8.06 -8.83
C THR A 96 -11.27 -8.29 -8.40
N GLU A 97 -11.09 -8.84 -7.21
CA GLU A 97 -9.79 -9.29 -6.76
C GLU A 97 -9.30 -10.28 -7.81
N ASN A 98 -8.12 -10.01 -8.37
CA ASN A 98 -7.48 -10.97 -9.24
C ASN A 98 -7.21 -12.25 -8.43
N GLU A 99 -7.27 -13.41 -9.08
CA GLU A 99 -6.86 -14.65 -8.44
C GLU A 99 -5.45 -14.50 -7.86
N LEU A 100 -5.24 -15.02 -6.64
CA LEU A 100 -3.94 -15.03 -6.00
C LEU A 100 -2.97 -15.86 -6.84
N LEU A 101 -2.11 -15.18 -7.60
CA LEU A 101 -1.06 -15.82 -8.38
C LEU A 101 0.17 -16.02 -7.49
N PHE A 102 0.57 -17.28 -7.32
CA PHE A 102 1.83 -17.60 -6.65
C PHE A 102 3.00 -17.29 -7.57
N GLU A 103 3.86 -16.37 -7.14
CA GLU A 103 5.10 -16.09 -7.83
C GLU A 103 6.14 -17.19 -7.55
N SER A 104 7.13 -17.34 -8.44
CA SER A 104 8.10 -18.46 -8.36
C SER A 104 8.87 -18.49 -7.03
N TRP A 105 9.13 -17.34 -6.42
CA TRP A 105 9.79 -17.26 -5.12
C TRP A 105 8.90 -17.78 -3.97
N MET A 106 7.58 -17.58 -4.04
CA MET A 106 6.64 -18.00 -3.00
C MET A 106 6.59 -19.53 -2.83
N ILE A 107 6.83 -20.27 -3.91
CA ILE A 107 6.79 -21.74 -3.93
C ILE A 107 8.17 -22.39 -3.98
N ASN A 108 9.22 -21.61 -4.22
CA ASN A 108 10.58 -22.14 -4.33
C ASN A 108 11.18 -22.38 -2.94
N LYS A 109 11.16 -23.63 -2.49
CA LYS A 109 11.76 -24.06 -1.22
C LYS A 109 13.23 -23.69 -1.05
N SER A 110 13.98 -23.41 -2.12
CA SER A 110 15.37 -22.96 -2.00
C SER A 110 15.50 -21.48 -1.61
N VAL A 111 14.51 -20.64 -1.89
CA VAL A 111 14.46 -19.24 -1.45
C VAL A 111 14.27 -19.15 0.07
N TRP A 112 13.50 -20.09 0.64
CA TRP A 112 13.15 -20.10 2.06
C TRP A 112 14.06 -20.98 2.93
N LYS A 113 15.11 -21.56 2.35
CA LYS A 113 16.09 -22.36 3.10
C LYS A 113 17.14 -21.43 3.68
N ARG A 114 17.18 -21.37 5.01
CA ARG A 114 18.24 -20.77 5.80
C ARG A 114 19.39 -21.76 6.00
#